data_AF-A0A955C7V6-F1
#
_entry.id   AF-A0A955C7V6-F1
#
_cell.length_a   1.000
_cell.length_b   1.000
_cell.length_c   1.000
_cell.angle_alpha   90.00
_cell.angle_beta   90.00
_cell.angle_gamma   90.00
#
_symmetry.space_group_name_H-M   'P 1'
#
loop_
_entity.id
_entity.type
_entity.pdbx_description
1 polymer ?
#
loop_
_entity_poly.entity_id
_entity_poly.type
_entity_poly.pdbx_seq_one_letter_code
_entity_poly.pdbx_strand_id
1 'polypeptide(L)'
;MLMGKLFGLLAAIVIFIVVFIALRPKSQVRELTESEEKIRQLVHEVYGERITSEEILIQDSDAIVDLVLANSEVERLEINLSNLARKHAEGVSLPVLKLSMRLGD
;
A
#
# COMPACT_ATOMS: atom_id res chain seq x y z
N MET A 1 22.96 -15.52 -33.95
CA MET A 1 22.23 -14.25 -33.72
C MET A 1 21.13 -14.30 -32.64
N LEU A 2 20.75 -15.47 -32.10
CA LEU A 2 19.75 -15.55 -31.00
C LEU A 2 20.31 -15.17 -29.62
N MET A 3 21.56 -15.53 -29.31
CA MET A 3 22.19 -15.31 -27.99
C MET A 3 22.27 -13.82 -27.58
N GLY A 4 22.54 -12.92 -28.52
CA GLY A 4 22.63 -11.47 -28.23
C GLY A 4 21.29 -10.81 -27.89
N LYS A 5 20.17 -11.36 -28.38
CA LYS A 5 18.82 -10.84 -28.09
C LYS A 5 18.36 -11.22 -26.69
N LEU A 6 18.69 -12.42 -26.22
CA LEU A 6 18.39 -12.82 -24.83
C LEU A 6 19.15 -11.97 -23.81
N PHE A 7 20.43 -11.69 -24.08
CA PHE A 7 21.25 -10.88 -23.20
C PHE A 7 20.76 -9.42 -23.13
N GLY A 8 20.36 -8.84 -24.27
CA GLY A 8 19.75 -7.51 -24.32
C GLY A 8 18.40 -7.43 -23.59
N LEU A 9 17.56 -8.47 -23.71
CA LEU A 9 16.28 -8.54 -23.01
C LEU A 9 16.47 -8.63 -21.49
N LEU A 10 17.38 -9.49 -21.02
CA LEU A 10 17.72 -9.62 -19.60
C LEU A 10 18.27 -8.30 -19.04
N ALA A 11 19.16 -7.63 -19.76
CA ALA A 11 19.68 -6.33 -19.35
C ALA A 11 18.57 -5.27 -19.24
N ALA A 12 17.64 -5.23 -20.20
CA ALA A 12 16.51 -4.30 -20.17
C ALA A 12 15.58 -4.55 -18.98
N ILE A 13 15.29 -5.81 -18.66
CA ILE A 13 14.47 -6.18 -17.48
C ILE A 13 15.18 -5.74 -16.19
N VAL A 14 16.48 -6.02 -16.05
CA VAL A 14 17.25 -5.62 -14.86
C VAL A 14 17.27 -4.10 -14.72
N ILE A 15 17.52 -3.36 -15.79
CA ILE A 15 17.50 -1.89 -15.77
C ILE A 15 16.12 -1.37 -15.38
N PHE A 16 15.05 -1.94 -15.95
CA PHE A 16 13.69 -1.54 -15.62
C PHE A 16 13.37 -1.77 -14.14
N ILE A 17 13.76 -2.91 -13.59
CA ILE A 17 13.59 -3.23 -12.16
C ILE A 17 14.39 -2.26 -11.29
N VAL A 18 15.66 -1.99 -11.64
CA VAL A 18 16.52 -1.08 -10.87
C VAL A 18 15.95 0.35 -10.89
N VAL A 19 15.50 0.83 -12.05
CA VAL A 19 14.88 2.16 -12.18
C VAL A 19 13.55 2.20 -11.41
N PHE A 20 12.74 1.15 -11.48
CA PHE A 20 11.48 1.07 -10.74
C PHE A 20 11.70 1.12 -9.22
N ILE A 21 12.71 0.39 -8.71
CA ILE A 21 13.08 0.42 -7.28
C ILE A 21 13.67 1.79 -6.91
N ALA A 22 14.52 2.37 -7.75
CA ALA A 22 15.16 3.66 -7.48
C ALA A 22 14.19 4.85 -7.54
N LEU A 23 13.13 4.75 -8.34
CA LEU A 23 12.05 5.74 -8.41
C LEU A 23 11.05 5.61 -7.27
N ARG A 24 11.12 4.56 -6.45
CA ARG A 24 10.31 4.52 -5.22
C ARG A 24 10.75 5.68 -4.33
N PRO A 25 9.83 6.56 -3.92
CA PRO A 25 10.15 7.64 -2.99
C PRO A 25 10.76 7.01 -1.74
N LYS A 26 11.91 7.53 -1.31
CA LYS A 26 12.55 7.11 -0.06
C LYS A 26 11.53 7.28 1.06
N SER A 27 11.00 6.18 1.57
CA SER A 27 10.06 6.19 2.69
C SER A 27 10.72 6.94 3.85
N GLN A 28 10.18 8.10 4.21
CA GLN A 28 10.60 8.77 5.42
C GLN A 28 10.14 7.89 6.58
N VAL A 29 11.09 7.47 7.42
CA VAL A 29 10.78 6.63 8.58
C VAL A 29 10.13 7.53 9.64
N ARG A 30 8.81 7.69 9.54
CA ARG A 30 7.95 8.29 10.56
C ARG A 30 7.14 7.17 11.20
N GLU A 31 7.05 7.18 12.52
CA GLU A 31 6.12 6.29 13.23
C GLU A 31 4.66 6.72 12.99
N LEU A 32 3.78 5.73 12.90
CA LEU A 32 2.34 5.98 12.83
C LEU A 32 1.85 6.60 14.14
N THR A 33 0.92 7.53 14.06
CA THR A 33 0.18 8.03 15.22
C THR A 33 -0.75 6.96 15.76
N GLU A 34 -1.20 7.10 17.01
CA GLU A 34 -2.14 6.16 17.62
C GLU A 34 -3.44 6.00 16.79
N SER A 35 -3.94 7.09 16.22
CA SER A 35 -5.12 7.06 15.35
C SER A 35 -4.86 6.32 14.04
N GLU A 36 -3.70 6.56 13.41
CA GLU A 36 -3.31 5.84 12.19
C GLU A 36 -3.12 4.34 12.44
N GLU A 37 -2.55 3.97 13.58
CA GLU A 37 -2.39 2.56 13.99
C GLU A 37 -3.75 1.88 14.20
N LYS A 38 -4.71 2.55 14.84
CA LYS A 38 -6.09 2.02 14.98
C LYS A 38 -6.76 1.79 13.64
N ILE A 39 -6.56 2.69 12.67
CA ILE A 39 -7.07 2.49 11.32
C ILE A 39 -6.33 1.34 10.63
N ARG A 40 -5.01 1.19 10.80
CA ARG A 40 -4.25 0.07 10.24
C ARG A 40 -4.76 -1.28 10.77
N GLN A 41 -5.04 -1.36 12.07
CA GLN A 41 -5.67 -2.54 12.67
C GLN A 41 -7.04 -2.83 12.04
N LEU A 42 -7.85 -1.80 11.80
CA LEU A 42 -9.13 -1.96 11.12
C LEU A 42 -8.98 -2.49 9.68
N VAL A 43 -7.97 -2.02 8.96
CA VAL A 43 -7.62 -2.53 7.62
C VAL A 43 -7.24 -4.01 7.70
N HIS A 44 -6.43 -4.40 8.70
CA HIS A 44 -6.07 -5.81 8.94
C HIS A 44 -7.29 -6.66 9.29
N GLU A 45 -8.27 -6.14 10.01
CA GLU A 45 -9.51 -6.86 10.27
C GLU A 45 -10.38 -7.08 9.02
N VAL A 46 -10.24 -6.23 7.99
CA VAL A 46 -11.01 -6.34 6.74
C VAL A 46 -10.30 -7.23 5.72
N TYR A 47 -8.98 -7.06 5.59
CA TYR A 47 -8.21 -7.66 4.50
C TYR A 47 -7.21 -8.73 4.98
N GLY A 48 -6.97 -8.88 6.30
CA GLY A 48 -5.82 -9.56 6.88
C GLY A 48 -5.49 -10.95 6.30
N GLU A 49 -6.49 -11.80 6.06
CA GLU A 49 -6.28 -13.13 5.48
C GLU A 49 -5.79 -13.10 4.02
N ARG A 50 -6.03 -11.99 3.32
CA ARG A 50 -5.64 -11.76 1.93
C ARG A 50 -4.32 -10.99 1.82
N ILE A 51 -3.84 -10.34 2.87
CA ILE A 51 -2.61 -9.52 2.79
C ILE A 51 -1.40 -10.42 2.61
N THR A 52 -0.67 -10.21 1.51
CA THR A 52 0.61 -10.90 1.21
C THR A 52 1.81 -9.99 1.40
N SER A 53 1.62 -8.69 1.24
CA SER A 53 2.63 -7.67 1.49
C SER A 53 1.95 -6.40 1.98
N GLU A 54 2.61 -5.71 2.89
CA GLU A 54 2.19 -4.42 3.44
C GLU A 54 3.42 -3.52 3.52
N GLU A 55 3.30 -2.31 2.98
CA GLU A 55 4.31 -1.27 3.07
C GLU A 55 3.68 0.04 3.53
N ILE A 56 4.32 0.72 4.48
CA ILE A 56 3.90 2.06 4.90
C ILE A 56 4.75 3.09 4.16
N LEU A 57 4.07 3.91 3.38
CA LEU A 57 4.63 5.01 2.62
C LEU A 57 4.25 6.33 3.30
N ILE A 58 5.25 7.15 3.60
CA ILE A 58 5.01 8.52 4.07
C ILE A 58 5.12 9.47 2.87
N GLN A 59 4.00 10.07 2.49
CA GLN A 59 3.90 11.02 1.38
C GLN A 59 3.26 12.31 1.89
N ASP A 60 3.94 13.45 1.74
CA ASP A 60 3.42 14.77 2.15
C ASP A 60 2.89 14.83 3.59
N SER A 61 3.54 14.10 4.52
CA SER A 61 3.13 13.89 5.93
C SER A 61 1.96 12.95 6.16
N ASP A 62 1.30 12.47 5.12
CA ASP A 62 0.29 11.42 5.22
C ASP A 62 0.95 10.03 5.20
N ALA A 63 0.43 9.14 6.02
CA ALA A 63 0.75 7.72 6.01
C ALA A 63 -0.23 6.98 5.08
N ILE A 64 0.33 6.33 4.08
CA ILE A 64 -0.39 5.49 3.12
C ILE A 64 0.06 4.06 3.35
N VAL A 65 -0.89 3.16 3.59
CA VAL A 65 -0.63 1.73 3.58
C VAL A 65 -0.85 1.19 2.17
N ASP A 66 0.19 0.62 1.60
CA ASP A 66 0.18 -0.06 0.32
C ASP A 66 0.13 -1.57 0.58
N LEU A 67 -0.93 -2.22 0.11
CA LEU A 67 -1.22 -3.63 0.35
C LEU A 67 -1.20 -4.40 -0.95
N VAL A 68 -0.59 -5.58 -0.92
CA VAL A 68 -0.72 -6.58 -1.99
C VAL A 68 -1.63 -7.70 -1.49
N LEU A 69 -2.73 -7.96 -2.21
CA LEU A 69 -3.75 -8.93 -1.80
C LEU A 69 -3.67 -10.22 -2.65
N ALA A 70 -3.68 -11.38 -2.01
CA ALA A 70 -3.81 -12.67 -2.68
C ALA A 70 -5.23 -12.88 -3.20
N ASN A 71 -5.34 -13.50 -4.38
CA ASN A 71 -6.60 -14.00 -4.96
C ASN A 71 -7.71 -12.92 -5.04
N SER A 72 -7.33 -11.67 -5.29
CA SER A 72 -8.23 -10.53 -5.45
C SER A 72 -8.20 -10.04 -6.90
N GLU A 73 -9.32 -9.53 -7.43
CA GLU A 73 -9.35 -8.85 -8.72
C GLU A 73 -8.47 -7.59 -8.72
N VAL A 74 -8.26 -7.02 -7.52
CA VAL A 74 -7.35 -5.91 -7.25
C VAL A 74 -6.09 -6.47 -6.57
N GLU A 75 -5.01 -6.60 -7.33
CA GLU A 75 -3.72 -7.13 -6.81
C GLU A 75 -3.05 -6.17 -5.80
N ARG A 76 -3.36 -4.87 -5.88
CA ARG A 76 -2.72 -3.83 -5.06
C ARG A 76 -3.71 -2.76 -4.63
N LEU A 77 -3.71 -2.44 -3.33
CA LEU A 77 -4.63 -1.50 -2.70
C LEU A 77 -3.85 -0.47 -1.89
N GLU A 78 -4.01 0.81 -2.21
CA GLU A 78 -3.41 1.93 -1.47
C GLU A 78 -4.47 2.63 -0.61
N ILE A 79 -4.25 2.71 0.70
CA ILE A 79 -5.18 3.30 1.66
C ILE A 79 -4.46 4.41 2.44
N ASN A 80 -4.97 5.65 2.36
CA ASN A 80 -4.44 6.76 3.14
C ASN A 80 -4.96 6.70 4.60
N LEU A 81 -4.11 6.23 5.51
CA LEU A 81 -4.40 6.08 6.94
C LEU A 81 -4.65 7.43 7.61
N SER A 82 -3.88 8.46 7.26
CA SER A 82 -4.02 9.80 7.84
C SER A 82 -5.37 10.43 7.51
N ASN A 83 -5.85 10.25 6.28
CA ASN A 83 -7.16 10.74 5.85
C ASN A 83 -8.30 10.04 6.62
N LEU A 84 -8.20 8.73 6.79
CA LEU A 84 -9.19 7.97 7.56
C LEU A 84 -9.15 8.32 9.06
N ALA A 85 -7.96 8.54 9.61
CA ALA A 85 -7.78 9.02 10.98
C ALA A 85 -8.40 10.42 11.18
N ARG A 86 -8.23 11.34 10.22
CA ARG A 86 -8.88 12.67 10.23
C ARG A 86 -10.40 12.53 10.21
N LYS A 87 -10.95 11.73 9.30
CA LYS A 87 -12.41 11.46 9.25
C LYS A 87 -12.93 10.86 10.57
N HIS A 88 -12.16 9.99 11.20
CA HIS A 88 -12.52 9.45 12.51
C HIS A 88 -12.54 10.52 13.59
N ALA A 89 -11.52 11.40 13.62
CA ALA A 89 -11.47 12.54 14.52
C ALA A 89 -12.62 13.55 14.28
N GLU A 90 -13.09 13.67 13.03
CA GLU A 90 -14.26 14.48 12.64
C GLU A 90 -15.61 13.82 13.01
N GLY A 91 -15.61 12.59 13.55
CA GLY A 91 -16.80 11.94 14.10
C GLY A 91 -17.30 10.73 13.31
N VAL A 92 -16.62 10.32 12.22
CA VAL A 92 -16.97 9.07 11.53
C VAL A 92 -16.57 7.88 12.39
N SER A 93 -17.49 6.97 12.67
CA SER A 93 -17.21 5.82 13.54
C SER A 93 -16.38 4.76 12.81
N LEU A 94 -15.54 4.04 13.57
CA LEU A 94 -14.73 2.93 13.03
C LEU A 94 -15.58 1.87 12.29
N PRO A 95 -16.79 1.48 12.77
CA PRO A 95 -17.65 0.56 12.03
C PRO A 95 -18.08 1.09 10.65
N VAL A 96 -18.34 2.39 10.52
CA VAL A 96 -18.69 3.01 9.23
C VAL A 96 -17.49 2.98 8.28
N LEU A 97 -16.29 3.30 8.78
CA LEU A 97 -15.06 3.19 7.99
C LEU A 97 -14.84 1.73 7.51
N LYS A 98 -15.02 0.76 8.40
CA LYS A 98 -14.92 -0.68 8.08
C LYS A 98 -15.89 -1.10 6.97
N LEU A 99 -17.14 -0.63 7.07
CA LEU A 99 -18.16 -0.92 6.06
C LEU A 99 -17.80 -0.29 4.70
N SER A 100 -17.31 0.95 4.69
CA SER A 100 -16.90 1.63 3.46
C SER A 100 -15.77 0.92 2.73
N MET A 101 -14.83 0.29 3.45
CA MET A 101 -13.75 -0.52 2.87
C MET A 101 -14.31 -1.78 2.19
N ARG A 102 -15.28 -2.45 2.83
CA ARG A 102 -15.89 -3.67 2.29
C ARG A 102 -16.79 -3.45 1.07
N LEU A 103 -17.35 -2.25 0.92
CA LEU A 103 -18.26 -1.90 -0.18
C LEU A 103 -17.55 -1.29 -1.40
N GLY A 104 -16.26 -0.98 -1.26
CA GLY A 104 -15.41 -0.47 -2.35
C GLY A 104 -14.63 -1.55 -3.10
N ASP A 105 -14.67 -2.80 -2.61
CA ASP A 105 -14.25 -4.03 -3.30
C ASP A 105 -15.40 -4.55 -4.19
#